data_AF-A0A9X2HSR1-F1
#
_entry.id   AF-A0A9X2HSR1-F1
#
_cell.length_a   1.000
_cell.length_b   1.000
_cell.length_c   1.000
_cell.angle_alpha   90.00
_cell.angle_beta   90.00
_cell.angle_gamma   90.00
#
_symmetry.space_group_name_H-M   'P 1'
#
loop_
_entity.id
_entity.type
_entity.pdbx_description
1 polymer ?
#
loop_
_entity_poly.entity_id
_entity_poly.type
_entity_poly.pdbx_seq_one_letter_code
_entity_poly.pdbx_strand_id
1 'polypeptide(L)'
;MTQRSILLAALAAPALLLGGCMGTDNRGLESVHQPVVAQRDFALDLATAGGRLAPGESRRLGGWMTAMHLGYGDRVAIDEAGDAPPAARDQIAAVVASYGLLLSDDRPVTPAPVTPGTLRIVVSRMHASVPGCPDWSRDSSHEFEGSTSSNYGCAVNTNLAAMIARPADLVRGVDHDPITDPALTTKAIEAYRKKPATGAAALEQVSAKGAN
;
A
#
# COMPACT_ATOMS: atom_id res chain seq x y z
N MET A 1 32.96 20.03 59.18
CA MET A 1 31.93 19.33 58.38
C MET A 1 31.40 20.17 57.20
N THR A 2 31.69 21.46 57.13
CA THR A 2 31.17 22.40 56.11
C THR A 2 31.88 22.36 54.75
N GLN A 3 33.17 22.01 54.68
CA GLN A 3 33.90 21.95 53.40
C GLN A 3 33.46 20.81 52.47
N ARG A 4 33.03 19.66 53.02
CA ARG A 4 32.53 18.52 52.23
C ARG A 4 31.20 18.85 51.55
N SER A 5 30.34 19.61 52.21
CA SER A 5 29.05 20.05 51.69
C SER A 5 29.18 21.04 50.53
N ILE A 6 30.22 21.89 50.54
CA ILE A 6 30.50 22.87 49.48
C ILE A 6 31.04 22.18 48.21
N LEU A 7 31.88 21.15 48.37
CA LEU A 7 32.39 20.34 47.25
C LEU A 7 31.28 19.54 46.53
N LEU A 8 30.30 19.02 47.28
CA LEU A 8 29.15 18.31 46.71
C LEU A 8 28.21 19.26 45.93
N ALA A 9 28.04 20.51 46.38
CA ALA A 9 27.23 21.50 45.66
C ALA A 9 27.89 21.97 44.34
N ALA A 10 29.23 22.11 44.33
CA ALA A 10 29.97 22.53 43.13
C ALA A 10 29.97 21.47 42.00
N LEU A 11 29.86 20.19 42.35
CA LEU A 11 29.76 19.08 41.39
C LEU A 11 28.34 18.88 40.83
N ALA A 12 27.30 19.39 41.50
CA ALA A 12 25.91 19.28 41.04
C ALA A 12 25.49 20.43 40.10
N ALA A 13 26.18 21.59 40.16
CA ALA A 13 25.87 22.75 39.32
C ALA A 13 25.98 22.50 37.79
N PRO A 14 26.95 21.72 37.26
CA PRO A 14 27.03 21.43 35.83
C PRO A 14 25.91 20.52 35.33
N ALA A 15 25.35 19.66 36.20
CA ALA A 15 24.28 18.74 35.82
C ALA A 15 22.94 19.44 35.54
N LEU A 16 22.74 20.64 36.12
CA LEU A 16 21.54 21.47 35.89
C LEU A 16 21.60 22.28 34.59
N LEU A 17 22.76 22.38 33.93
CA LEU A 17 22.94 23.13 32.69
C LEU A 17 22.78 22.29 31.42
N LEU A 18 22.52 20.98 31.55
CA LEU A 18 22.31 20.06 30.42
C LEU A 18 20.88 20.08 29.87
N GLY A 19 19.97 20.88 30.43
CA GLY A 19 18.55 20.95 30.00
C GLY A 19 18.28 21.80 28.75
N GLY A 20 19.31 22.40 28.13
CA GLY A 20 19.12 23.39 27.05
C GLY A 20 18.86 22.81 25.65
N CYS A 21 19.17 21.54 25.41
CA CYS A 21 18.88 20.87 24.13
C CYS A 21 17.86 19.75 24.36
N MET A 22 16.58 20.10 24.51
CA MET A 22 15.53 19.09 24.68
C MET A 22 14.93 18.68 23.33
N GLY A 23 15.07 17.39 23.02
CA GLY A 23 14.26 16.68 22.04
C GLY A 23 14.34 17.16 20.59
N THR A 24 13.39 16.67 19.80
CA THR A 24 13.29 16.92 18.35
C THR A 24 13.01 18.39 18.04
N ASP A 25 13.98 19.12 17.47
CA ASP A 25 13.79 20.51 17.02
C ASP A 25 13.08 20.56 15.66
N ASN A 26 11.95 21.29 15.59
CA ASN A 26 11.17 21.45 14.37
C ASN A 26 10.45 22.81 14.31
N ARG A 27 11.10 23.80 13.70
CA ARG A 27 10.55 25.16 13.52
C ARG A 27 9.61 25.29 12.32
N GLY A 28 9.34 24.20 11.61
CA GLY A 28 8.40 24.15 10.50
C GLY A 28 7.02 23.64 10.92
N LEU A 29 6.11 23.58 9.94
CA LEU A 29 4.79 22.94 10.07
C LEU A 29 4.75 21.55 9.45
N GLU A 30 5.90 21.02 9.04
CA GLU A 30 6.01 19.67 8.52
C GLU A 30 6.27 18.69 9.66
N SER A 31 5.71 17.50 9.60
CA SER A 31 6.05 16.46 10.59
C SER A 31 7.45 15.91 10.32
N VAL A 32 8.29 15.83 11.35
CA VAL A 32 9.60 15.16 11.27
C VAL A 32 9.42 13.65 11.10
N HIS A 33 8.42 13.08 11.77
CA HIS A 33 8.14 11.66 11.79
C HIS A 33 7.24 11.27 10.62
N GLN A 34 7.85 11.02 9.47
CA GLN A 34 7.16 10.65 8.23
C GLN A 34 6.90 9.14 8.13
N PRO A 35 5.81 8.70 7.47
CA PRO A 35 5.61 7.30 7.14
C PRO A 35 6.74 6.76 6.26
N VAL A 36 7.31 5.63 6.68
CA VAL A 36 8.34 4.89 5.95
C VAL A 36 7.76 3.55 5.52
N VAL A 37 7.96 3.21 4.25
CA VAL A 37 7.50 1.96 3.66
C VAL A 37 8.66 1.00 3.52
N ALA A 38 8.52 -0.18 4.13
CA ALA A 38 9.43 -1.29 3.92
C ALA A 38 8.81 -2.29 2.95
N GLN A 39 9.59 -2.75 1.98
CA GLN A 39 9.20 -3.76 0.99
C GLN A 39 10.09 -4.99 1.14
N ARG A 40 9.48 -6.18 1.02
CA ARG A 40 10.19 -7.46 0.91
C ARG A 40 9.63 -8.24 -0.26
N ASP A 41 10.52 -8.68 -1.14
CA ASP A 41 10.17 -9.44 -2.33
C ASP A 41 10.66 -10.89 -2.19
N PHE A 42 9.78 -11.82 -2.54
CA PHE A 42 10.04 -13.26 -2.57
C PHE A 42 9.83 -13.77 -3.98
N ALA A 43 10.79 -14.51 -4.52
CA ALA A 43 10.73 -15.01 -5.88
C ALA A 43 10.67 -16.55 -5.92
N LEU A 44 9.87 -17.08 -6.83
CA LEU A 44 9.80 -18.50 -7.17
C LEU A 44 9.83 -18.68 -8.68
N ASP A 45 10.84 -19.37 -9.19
CA ASP A 45 10.93 -19.72 -10.61
C ASP A 45 10.16 -21.02 -10.86
N LEU A 46 9.21 -20.99 -11.80
CA LEU A 46 8.39 -22.11 -12.23
C LEU A 46 8.79 -22.53 -13.64
N ALA A 47 9.03 -23.82 -13.86
CA ALA A 47 9.35 -24.32 -15.20
C ALA A 47 8.14 -24.24 -16.14
N THR A 48 8.39 -23.95 -17.42
CA THR A 48 7.38 -23.97 -18.48
C THR A 48 7.68 -25.07 -19.49
N ALA A 49 6.63 -25.68 -20.03
CA ALA A 49 6.70 -26.69 -21.08
C ALA A 49 5.57 -26.47 -22.07
N GLY A 50 5.89 -26.29 -23.36
CA GLY A 50 4.88 -26.13 -24.42
C GLY A 50 3.95 -24.94 -24.23
N GLY A 51 4.45 -23.81 -23.71
CA GLY A 51 3.63 -22.60 -23.47
C GLY A 51 2.68 -22.70 -22.28
N ARG A 52 2.89 -23.67 -21.39
CA ARG A 52 2.13 -23.88 -20.15
C ARG A 52 3.09 -24.10 -18.99
N LEU A 53 2.60 -24.10 -17.76
CA LEU A 53 3.37 -24.57 -16.62
C LEU A 53 3.72 -26.06 -16.79
N ALA A 54 4.95 -26.43 -16.45
CA ALA A 54 5.38 -27.82 -16.45
C ALA A 54 4.54 -28.65 -15.46
N PRO A 55 4.39 -29.97 -15.68
CA PRO A 55 3.62 -30.82 -14.79
C PRO A 55 4.07 -30.70 -13.33
N GLY A 56 3.13 -30.39 -12.44
CA GLY A 56 3.40 -30.25 -10.99
C GLY A 56 3.73 -28.83 -10.53
N GLU A 57 4.08 -27.90 -11.42
CA GLU A 57 4.45 -26.51 -11.03
C GLU A 57 3.28 -25.74 -10.41
N SER A 58 2.04 -25.94 -10.87
CA SER A 58 0.87 -25.31 -10.24
C SER A 58 0.69 -25.75 -8.78
N ARG A 59 1.00 -27.02 -8.47
CA ARG A 59 0.93 -27.55 -7.09
C ARG A 59 2.09 -27.01 -6.25
N ARG A 60 3.28 -26.88 -6.84
CA ARG A 60 4.46 -26.28 -6.20
C ARG A 60 4.22 -24.81 -5.88
N LEU A 61 3.61 -24.06 -6.80
CA LEU A 61 3.17 -22.68 -6.59
C LEU A 61 2.18 -22.58 -5.42
N GLY A 62 1.11 -23.38 -5.42
CA GLY A 62 0.16 -23.39 -4.30
C GLY A 62 0.81 -23.75 -2.96
N GLY A 63 1.65 -24.79 -2.93
CA GLY A 63 2.38 -25.17 -1.71
C GLY A 63 3.29 -24.06 -1.19
N TRP A 64 3.99 -23.36 -2.08
CA TRP A 64 4.82 -22.21 -1.73
C TRP A 64 4.00 -21.04 -1.20
N MET A 65 2.87 -20.72 -1.85
CA MET A 65 1.95 -19.67 -1.41
C MET A 65 1.36 -19.94 -0.03
N THR A 66 0.99 -21.20 0.24
CA THR A 66 0.56 -21.64 1.57
C THR A 66 1.69 -21.50 2.60
N ALA A 67 2.92 -21.93 2.27
CA ALA A 67 4.06 -21.86 3.18
C ALA A 67 4.42 -20.40 3.55
N MET A 68 4.28 -19.47 2.62
CA MET A 68 4.49 -18.04 2.87
C MET A 68 3.31 -17.33 3.53
N HIS A 69 2.21 -18.04 3.75
CA HIS A 69 0.98 -17.50 4.32
C HIS A 69 0.49 -16.28 3.54
N LEU A 70 0.34 -16.44 2.23
CA LEU A 70 -0.20 -15.38 1.38
C LEU A 70 -1.58 -14.96 1.84
N GLY A 71 -1.80 -13.65 1.85
CA GLY A 71 -3.06 -13.08 2.25
C GLY A 71 -3.22 -11.64 1.78
N TYR A 72 -4.22 -10.98 2.35
CA TYR A 72 -4.53 -9.59 2.05
C TYR A 72 -3.29 -8.69 2.24
N GLY A 73 -3.06 -7.80 1.27
CA GLY A 73 -1.92 -6.89 1.25
C GLY A 73 -0.69 -7.41 0.49
N ASP A 74 -0.59 -8.73 0.25
CA ASP A 74 0.45 -9.28 -0.62
C ASP A 74 0.11 -9.04 -2.09
N ARG A 75 1.12 -8.69 -2.88
CA ARG A 75 1.01 -8.46 -4.32
C ARG A 75 1.75 -9.57 -5.05
N VAL A 76 1.09 -10.22 -6.00
CA VAL A 76 1.69 -11.28 -6.81
C VAL A 76 1.83 -10.77 -8.24
N ALA A 77 3.05 -10.76 -8.75
CA ALA A 77 3.37 -10.35 -10.11
C ALA A 77 4.19 -11.43 -10.82
N ILE A 78 4.18 -11.39 -12.14
CA ILE A 78 5.01 -12.24 -12.98
C ILE A 78 6.17 -11.38 -13.47
N ASP A 79 7.39 -11.78 -13.12
CA ASP A 79 8.61 -11.21 -13.68
C ASP A 79 9.04 -12.07 -14.89
N GLU A 80 9.16 -11.40 -16.03
CA GLU A 80 9.40 -12.02 -17.31
C GLU A 80 10.19 -11.11 -18.24
N ALA A 81 11.16 -11.69 -18.95
CA ALA A 81 11.97 -10.97 -19.93
C ALA A 81 11.19 -10.65 -21.23
N GLY A 82 9.99 -11.21 -21.41
CA GLY A 82 9.05 -11.02 -22.52
C GLY A 82 7.67 -11.57 -22.12
N ASP A 83 6.65 -11.57 -22.99
CA ASP A 83 5.29 -11.93 -22.58
C ASP A 83 5.15 -13.40 -22.14
N ALA A 84 4.53 -13.64 -20.97
CA ALA A 84 4.16 -14.98 -20.52
C ALA A 84 3.23 -15.62 -21.54
N PRO A 85 3.41 -16.92 -21.85
CA PRO A 85 2.42 -17.68 -22.58
C PRO A 85 1.05 -17.53 -21.89
N PRO A 86 -0.02 -17.11 -22.61
CA PRO A 86 -1.32 -16.82 -22.01
C PRO A 86 -1.86 -17.97 -21.16
N ALA A 87 -1.68 -19.21 -21.64
CA ALA A 87 -2.11 -20.40 -20.92
C ALA A 87 -1.34 -20.63 -19.60
N ALA A 88 -0.05 -20.26 -19.53
CA ALA A 88 0.70 -20.33 -18.27
C ALA A 88 0.25 -19.23 -17.30
N ARG A 89 0.02 -18.01 -17.82
CA ARG A 89 -0.52 -16.89 -17.03
C ARG A 89 -1.88 -17.22 -16.43
N ASP A 90 -2.79 -17.81 -17.20
CA ASP A 90 -4.11 -18.22 -16.74
C ASP A 90 -4.03 -19.30 -15.64
N GLN A 91 -3.10 -20.26 -15.78
CA GLN A 91 -2.86 -21.28 -14.75
C GLN A 91 -2.34 -20.66 -13.45
N ILE A 92 -1.42 -19.71 -13.53
CA ILE A 92 -0.91 -18.95 -12.37
C ILE A 92 -2.05 -18.14 -11.75
N ALA A 93 -2.82 -17.42 -12.56
CA ALA A 93 -3.95 -16.60 -12.12
C ALA A 93 -5.00 -17.44 -11.39
N ALA A 94 -5.31 -18.65 -11.87
CA ALA A 94 -6.24 -19.56 -11.22
C ALA A 94 -5.74 -19.99 -9.82
N VAL A 95 -4.44 -20.27 -9.68
CA VAL A 95 -3.85 -20.59 -8.37
C VAL A 95 -3.91 -19.37 -7.45
N VAL A 96 -3.49 -18.20 -7.91
CA VAL A 96 -3.52 -16.94 -7.14
C VAL A 96 -4.95 -16.59 -6.69
N ALA A 97 -5.93 -16.74 -7.58
CA ALA A 97 -7.34 -16.49 -7.29
C ALA A 97 -7.91 -17.40 -6.21
N SER A 98 -7.39 -18.63 -6.06
CA SER A 98 -7.80 -19.53 -4.98
C SER A 98 -7.42 -19.02 -3.58
N TYR A 99 -6.47 -18.09 -3.49
CA TYR A 99 -6.09 -17.38 -2.25
C TYR A 99 -6.83 -16.03 -2.11
N GLY A 100 -7.78 -15.71 -2.98
CA GLY A 100 -8.50 -14.42 -2.98
C GLY A 100 -7.65 -13.24 -3.44
N LEU A 101 -6.54 -13.51 -4.14
CA LEU A 101 -5.63 -12.50 -4.68
C LEU A 101 -5.78 -12.39 -6.19
N LEU A 102 -5.27 -11.29 -6.74
CA LEU A 102 -5.20 -11.03 -8.18
C LEU A 102 -3.74 -10.87 -8.60
N LEU A 103 -3.44 -11.25 -9.84
CA LEU A 103 -2.16 -10.89 -10.44
C LEU A 103 -2.10 -9.38 -10.62
N SER A 104 -0.98 -8.81 -10.19
CA SER A 104 -0.66 -7.41 -10.39
C SER A 104 -0.05 -7.20 -11.77
N ASP A 105 -0.33 -6.03 -12.35
CA ASP A 105 0.34 -5.53 -13.56
C ASP A 105 1.67 -4.82 -13.23
N ASP A 106 2.03 -4.73 -11.95
CA ASP A 106 3.34 -4.22 -11.52
C ASP A 106 4.45 -5.06 -12.16
N ARG A 107 5.45 -4.42 -12.76
CA ARG A 107 6.70 -5.08 -13.18
C ARG A 107 7.68 -5.09 -12.01
N PRO A 108 7.96 -6.24 -11.38
CA PRO A 108 8.87 -6.30 -10.25
C PRO A 108 10.30 -6.06 -10.71
N VAL A 109 11.08 -5.32 -9.92
CA VAL A 109 12.51 -5.18 -10.15
C VAL A 109 13.21 -6.30 -9.40
N THR A 110 13.57 -7.38 -10.09
CA THR A 110 14.33 -8.47 -9.47
C THR A 110 15.84 -8.30 -9.71
N PRO A 111 16.70 -8.69 -8.75
CA PRO A 111 18.15 -8.46 -8.85
C PRO A 111 18.86 -9.38 -9.85
N ALA A 112 18.21 -10.46 -10.29
CA ALA A 112 18.80 -11.46 -11.17
C ALA A 112 17.92 -11.66 -12.41
N PRO A 113 18.51 -11.90 -13.59
CA PRO A 113 17.73 -12.28 -14.77
C PRO A 113 16.86 -13.52 -14.52
N VAL A 114 15.72 -13.58 -15.20
CA VAL A 114 14.85 -14.77 -15.20
C VAL A 114 15.51 -15.88 -16.02
N THR A 115 15.52 -17.10 -15.49
CA THR A 115 16.11 -18.25 -16.17
C THR A 115 15.30 -18.60 -17.43
N PRO A 116 15.92 -18.82 -18.60
CA PRO A 116 15.20 -19.22 -19.81
C PRO A 116 14.35 -20.48 -19.59
N GLY A 117 13.13 -20.47 -20.13
CA GLY A 117 12.17 -21.57 -19.95
C GLY A 117 11.47 -21.59 -18.58
N THR A 118 11.68 -20.58 -17.74
CA THR A 118 10.96 -20.41 -16.47
C THR A 118 10.15 -19.12 -16.46
N LEU A 119 9.12 -19.08 -15.63
CA LEU A 119 8.40 -17.87 -15.25
C LEU A 119 8.70 -17.58 -13.78
N ARG A 120 9.15 -16.37 -13.47
CA ARG A 120 9.40 -15.96 -12.09
C ARG A 120 8.15 -15.35 -11.50
N ILE A 121 7.64 -15.96 -10.44
CA ILE A 121 6.56 -15.39 -9.64
C ILE A 121 7.20 -14.58 -8.53
N VAL A 122 6.84 -13.31 -8.42
CA VAL A 122 7.30 -12.42 -7.36
C VAL A 122 6.13 -12.07 -6.44
N VAL A 123 6.31 -12.31 -5.15
CA VAL A 123 5.42 -11.87 -4.10
C VAL A 123 6.07 -10.69 -3.38
N SER A 124 5.45 -9.53 -3.48
CA SER A 124 5.86 -8.31 -2.79
C SER A 124 4.98 -8.07 -1.58
N ARG A 125 5.59 -8.02 -0.40
CA ARG A 125 4.96 -7.65 0.86
C ARG A 125 5.47 -6.30 1.31
N MET A 126 4.55 -5.38 1.56
CA MET A 126 4.88 -4.04 2.01
C MET A 126 4.23 -3.73 3.36
N HIS A 127 4.92 -2.95 4.18
CA HIS A 127 4.42 -2.46 5.46
C HIS A 127 4.83 -0.99 5.64
N ALA A 128 3.88 -0.15 6.06
CA ALA A 128 4.13 1.23 6.43
C ALA A 128 4.25 1.35 7.95
N SER A 129 5.24 2.11 8.41
CA SER A 129 5.40 2.45 9.83
C SER A 129 5.95 3.86 9.97
N VAL A 130 5.73 4.50 11.11
CA VAL A 130 6.32 5.81 11.41
C VAL A 130 7.37 5.62 12.51
N PRO A 131 8.67 5.50 12.16
CA PRO A 131 9.72 5.37 13.16
C PRO A 131 9.75 6.59 14.08
N GLY A 132 10.05 6.38 15.37
CA GLY A 132 10.16 7.47 16.34
C GLY A 132 8.86 7.91 17.00
N CYS A 133 7.69 7.44 16.54
CA CYS A 133 6.41 7.73 17.19
C CYS A 133 6.00 6.66 18.23
N PRO A 134 5.35 7.04 19.35
CA PRO A 134 5.15 8.42 19.79
C PRO A 134 6.46 9.05 20.31
N ASP A 135 6.64 10.35 20.07
CA ASP A 135 7.81 11.10 20.52
C ASP A 135 7.40 12.09 21.62
N TRP A 136 8.02 11.96 22.79
CA TRP A 136 7.82 12.84 23.94
C TRP A 136 9.13 13.45 24.42
N SER A 137 10.12 13.53 23.55
CA SER A 137 11.45 14.04 23.86
C SER A 137 11.45 15.54 24.21
N ARG A 138 10.43 16.29 23.74
CA ARG A 138 10.12 17.64 24.22
C ARG A 138 8.93 17.60 25.18
N ASP A 139 9.07 18.27 26.31
CA ASP A 139 7.96 18.52 27.21
C ASP A 139 7.05 19.64 26.67
N SER A 140 5.91 19.87 27.33
CA SER A 140 4.97 20.93 26.98
C SER A 140 5.23 22.24 27.74
N SER A 141 6.46 22.46 28.22
CA SER A 141 6.81 23.67 28.98
C SER A 141 7.01 24.87 28.06
N HIS A 142 7.72 25.91 28.52
CA HIS A 142 7.88 27.14 27.75
C HIS A 142 8.75 26.90 26.52
N GLU A 143 8.14 27.05 25.34
CA GLU A 143 8.81 26.92 24.05
C GLU A 143 9.24 28.30 23.54
N PHE A 144 10.55 28.57 23.53
CA PHE A 144 11.12 29.86 23.09
C PHE A 144 11.74 29.79 21.68
N GLU A 145 11.90 28.60 21.11
CA GLU A 145 12.53 28.38 19.81
C GLU A 145 11.51 28.42 18.65
N GLY A 146 10.22 28.46 18.98
CA GLY A 146 9.13 28.47 17.99
C GLY A 146 8.91 27.11 17.33
N SER A 147 9.36 26.03 17.97
CA SER A 147 9.26 24.67 17.43
C SER A 147 7.88 24.06 17.68
N THR A 148 7.43 23.21 16.77
CA THR A 148 6.26 22.35 16.98
C THR A 148 6.57 21.28 18.03
N SER A 149 5.52 20.66 18.59
CA SER A 149 5.68 19.56 19.54
C SER A 149 6.53 18.42 18.93
N SER A 150 7.33 17.75 19.75
CA SER A 150 8.07 16.54 19.33
C SER A 150 7.14 15.45 18.76
N ASN A 151 5.90 15.39 19.24
CA ASN A 151 4.88 14.46 18.77
C ASN A 151 4.07 14.99 17.57
N TYR A 152 4.46 16.12 16.97
CA TYR A 152 3.71 16.78 15.90
C TYR A 152 3.59 15.86 14.68
N GLY A 153 2.34 15.55 14.29
CA GLY A 153 2.01 14.67 13.19
C GLY A 153 2.04 13.17 13.50
N CYS A 154 2.58 12.72 14.65
CA CYS A 154 2.68 11.28 14.96
C CYS A 154 1.33 10.56 14.93
N ALA A 155 0.29 11.15 15.52
CA ALA A 155 -1.05 10.54 15.51
C ALA A 155 -1.62 10.42 14.09
N VAL A 156 -1.46 11.47 13.28
CA VAL A 156 -1.95 11.51 11.89
C VAL A 156 -1.19 10.50 11.04
N ASN A 157 0.14 10.56 11.06
CA ASN A 157 1.00 9.73 10.22
C ASN A 157 0.92 8.25 10.61
N THR A 158 0.81 7.93 11.90
CA THR A 158 0.66 6.54 12.36
C THR A 158 -0.69 5.96 11.95
N ASN A 159 -1.77 6.74 12.09
CA ASN A 159 -3.09 6.32 11.61
C ASN A 159 -3.10 6.17 10.09
N LEU A 160 -2.47 7.09 9.35
CA LEU A 160 -2.35 7.01 7.90
C LEU A 160 -1.60 5.73 7.48
N ALA A 161 -0.47 5.43 8.11
CA ALA A 161 0.30 4.21 7.86
C ALA A 161 -0.50 2.93 8.16
N ALA A 162 -1.36 2.94 9.19
CA ALA A 162 -2.20 1.81 9.56
C ALA A 162 -3.46 1.64 8.67
N MET A 163 -4.01 2.74 8.14
CA MET A 163 -5.24 2.74 7.36
C MET A 163 -5.03 2.44 5.87
N ILE A 164 -3.85 2.76 5.32
CA ILE A 164 -3.60 2.61 3.89
C ILE A 164 -3.52 1.12 3.51
N ALA A 165 -4.40 0.72 2.60
CA ALA A 165 -4.46 -0.65 2.09
C ALA A 165 -3.21 -1.06 1.30
N ARG A 166 -2.62 -0.13 0.55
CA ARG A 166 -1.39 -0.36 -0.25
C ARG A 166 -0.29 0.62 0.15
N PRO A 167 0.69 0.20 0.97
CA PRO A 167 1.76 1.08 1.42
C PRO A 167 2.57 1.74 0.29
N ALA A 168 2.70 1.12 -0.89
CA ALA A 168 3.36 1.75 -2.05
C ALA A 168 2.77 3.12 -2.43
N ASP A 169 1.48 3.32 -2.18
CA ASP A 169 0.75 4.54 -2.55
C ASP A 169 1.25 5.74 -1.72
N LEU A 170 1.86 5.52 -0.56
CA LEU A 170 2.53 6.58 0.22
C LEU A 170 3.79 7.13 -0.46
N VAL A 171 4.41 6.37 -1.37
CA VAL A 171 5.67 6.74 -2.02
C VAL A 171 5.43 7.25 -3.44
N ARG A 172 4.67 6.48 -4.23
CA ARG A 172 4.49 6.75 -5.67
C ARG A 172 3.11 7.28 -6.01
N GLY A 173 2.14 7.19 -5.10
CA GLY A 173 0.74 7.38 -5.44
C GLY A 173 0.25 6.30 -6.40
N VAL A 174 -0.90 6.56 -7.03
CA VAL A 174 -1.52 5.66 -7.99
C VAL A 174 -1.66 6.41 -9.30
N ASP A 175 -1.18 5.81 -10.39
CA ASP A 175 -1.46 6.32 -11.73
C ASP A 175 -2.96 6.23 -12.02
N HIS A 176 -3.43 7.07 -12.94
CA HIS A 176 -4.86 7.14 -13.29
C HIS A 176 -5.38 5.76 -13.72
N ASP A 177 -6.30 5.18 -12.95
CA ASP A 177 -6.99 3.95 -13.35
C ASP A 177 -7.95 4.27 -14.51
N PRO A 178 -7.80 3.65 -15.70
CA PRO A 178 -8.70 3.86 -16.83
C PRO A 178 -10.16 3.44 -16.55
N ILE A 179 -10.40 2.66 -15.49
CA ILE A 179 -11.74 2.17 -15.12
C ILE A 179 -12.60 3.27 -14.50
N THR A 180 -12.00 4.29 -13.87
CA THR A 180 -12.74 5.32 -13.14
C THR A 180 -12.59 6.68 -13.81
N ASP A 181 -13.19 6.85 -15.00
CA ASP A 181 -13.34 8.16 -15.64
C ASP A 181 -14.56 8.89 -15.02
N PRO A 182 -14.35 9.96 -14.21
CA PRO A 182 -15.43 10.70 -13.60
C PRO A 182 -16.41 11.28 -14.63
N ALA A 183 -15.95 11.57 -15.85
CA ALA A 183 -16.80 12.06 -16.92
C ALA A 183 -17.75 10.97 -17.43
N LEU A 184 -17.28 9.74 -17.62
CA LEU A 184 -18.12 8.58 -17.96
C LEU A 184 -19.13 8.28 -16.85
N THR A 185 -18.70 8.28 -15.58
CA THR A 185 -19.62 8.06 -14.44
C THR A 185 -20.68 9.17 -14.37
N THR A 186 -20.29 10.42 -14.53
CA THR A 186 -21.24 11.55 -14.53
C THR A 186 -22.25 11.44 -15.67
N LYS A 187 -21.79 11.08 -16.89
CA LYS A 187 -22.68 10.83 -18.03
C LYS A 187 -23.67 9.70 -17.77
N ALA A 188 -23.24 8.60 -17.16
CA ALA A 188 -24.13 7.49 -16.80
C ALA A 188 -25.19 7.91 -15.77
N ILE A 189 -24.79 8.68 -14.75
CA ILE A 189 -25.72 9.22 -13.74
C ILE A 189 -26.72 10.19 -14.39
N GLU A 190 -26.26 11.09 -15.26
CA GLU A 190 -27.14 12.00 -15.98
C GLU A 190 -28.11 11.26 -16.89
N ALA A 191 -27.64 10.25 -17.63
CA ALA A 191 -28.48 9.44 -18.49
C ALA A 191 -29.56 8.71 -17.67
N TYR A 192 -29.21 8.16 -16.51
CA TYR A 192 -30.16 7.56 -15.59
C TYR A 192 -31.20 8.58 -15.08
N ARG A 193 -30.76 9.77 -14.65
CA ARG A 193 -31.64 10.84 -14.14
C ARG A 193 -32.57 11.42 -15.21
N LYS A 194 -32.08 11.52 -16.45
CA LYS A 194 -32.83 12.05 -17.60
C LYS A 194 -33.76 11.02 -18.23
N LYS A 195 -33.63 9.73 -17.87
CA LYS A 195 -34.45 8.66 -18.44
C LYS A 195 -35.92 8.86 -18.03
N PRO A 196 -36.84 9.10 -18.97
CA PRO A 196 -38.25 9.23 -18.66
C PRO A 196 -38.81 7.90 -18.13
N ALA A 197 -39.78 7.98 -17.22
CA ALA A 197 -40.43 6.80 -16.66
C ALA A 197 -41.05 5.95 -17.79
N THR A 198 -40.95 4.62 -17.70
CA THR A 198 -41.40 3.70 -18.75
C THR A 198 -42.91 3.69 -18.97
N GLY A 199 -43.69 4.36 -18.12
CA GLY A 199 -45.13 4.62 -18.29
C GLY A 199 -45.47 6.04 -18.78
N ALA A 200 -44.49 6.88 -19.08
CA ALA A 200 -44.71 8.25 -19.57
C ALA A 200 -44.95 8.32 -21.09
N ALA A 201 -44.70 7.23 -21.82
CA ALA A 201 -45.05 7.12 -23.24
C ALA A 201 -46.55 6.87 -23.38
N ALA A 202 -47.18 7.48 -24.39
CA ALA A 202 -48.54 7.14 -24.77
C ALA A 202 -48.61 5.66 -25.14
N LEU A 203 -49.60 4.93 -24.58
CA LEU A 203 -49.85 3.54 -24.93
C LEU A 203 -50.14 3.45 -26.43
N GLU A 204 -49.48 2.53 -27.14
CA GLU A 204 -49.82 2.25 -28.54
C GLU A 204 -51.29 1.82 -28.62
N GLN A 205 -52.10 2.61 -29.35
CA GLN A 205 -53.46 2.23 -29.65
C GLN A 205 -53.46 1.15 -30.73
N VAL A 206 -53.45 -0.12 -30.31
CA VAL A 206 -53.71 -1.23 -31.21
C VAL A 206 -55.21 -1.29 -31.47
N SER A 207 -55.64 -0.79 -32.63
CA SER A 207 -57.01 -0.94 -33.11
C SER A 207 -57.20 -2.35 -33.69
N ALA A 208 -58.06 -3.15 -33.05
CA ALA A 208 -58.53 -4.41 -33.62
C ALA A 208 -59.45 -4.10 -34.80
N LYS A 209 -58.90 -4.08 -36.02
CA LYS A 209 -59.72 -4.12 -37.24
C LYS A 209 -60.46 -5.46 -37.26
N GLY A 210 -61.75 -5.43 -36.94
CA GLY A 210 -62.65 -6.56 -37.14
C GLY A 210 -62.61 -7.00 -38.60
N ALA A 211 -62.26 -8.26 -38.82
CA ALA A 211 -62.43 -8.92 -40.10
C ALA A 211 -63.84 -9.55 -40.11
N ASN A 212 -64.66 -9.13 -41.07
CA ASN A 212 -65.83 -9.88 -41.53
C ASN A 212 -65.39 -10.96 -42.52
#